data_AF-D3ZK71-F1
#
_entry.id   AF-D3ZK71-F1
#
_cell.length_a   1.000
_cell.length_b   1.000
_cell.length_c   1.000
_cell.angle_alpha   90.00
_cell.angle_beta   90.00
_cell.angle_gamma   90.00
#
_symmetry.space_group_name_H-M   'P 1'
#
loop_
_entity.id
_entity.type
_entity.pdbx_description
1 polymer ?
#
loop_
_entity_poly.entity_id
_entity_poly.type
_entity_poly.pdbx_seq_one_letter_code
_entity_poly.pdbx_strand_id
1 'polypeptide(L)'
;MRRFLLKRNLMEPRTESYIRAQTVVEQMSTLVPSLNEGDPLVVLAFLSTYRSCTTPLQVLDLLFVRYAYFSPYSKEDEQVKSTLCSFLEIWMDKNPEDFCDPSDLFPLKYLKGYLTVYMPHCDLSVRAKRLLTQLE
;
A
#
# COMPACT_ATOMS: atom_id res chain seq x y z
N MET A 1 -3.48 41.43 -22.69
CA MET A 1 -3.87 40.13 -23.29
C MET A 1 -3.14 38.93 -22.62
N ARG A 2 -2.98 38.90 -21.28
CA ARG A 2 -2.32 37.79 -20.56
C ARG A 2 -3.17 37.11 -19.47
N ARG A 3 -4.39 37.60 -19.22
CA ARG A 3 -5.26 37.06 -18.14
C ARG A 3 -6.05 35.81 -18.52
N PHE A 4 -6.18 35.51 -19.82
CA PHE A 4 -6.97 34.37 -20.30
C PHE A 4 -6.20 33.05 -20.42
N LEU A 5 -4.86 33.07 -20.44
CA LEU A 5 -4.07 31.84 -20.56
C LEU A 5 -3.82 31.14 -19.22
N LEU A 6 -3.90 31.85 -18.09
CA LEU A 6 -3.63 31.23 -16.79
C LEU A 6 -4.72 30.28 -16.30
N LYS A 7 -5.93 30.34 -16.87
CA LYS A 7 -7.07 29.54 -16.38
C LYS A 7 -7.16 28.15 -17.00
N ARG A 8 -6.52 27.89 -18.16
CA ARG A 8 -6.60 26.59 -18.83
C ARG A 8 -5.67 25.55 -18.19
N ASN A 9 -4.48 25.97 -17.72
CA ASN A 9 -3.49 25.05 -17.14
C ASN A 9 -3.80 24.61 -15.69
N LEU A 10 -4.76 25.24 -14.99
CA LEU A 10 -5.07 24.88 -13.60
C LEU A 10 -6.23 23.87 -13.46
N MET A 11 -7.03 23.65 -14.50
CA MET A 11 -8.12 22.67 -14.44
C MET A 11 -7.69 21.26 -14.82
N GLU A 12 -6.74 21.11 -15.75
CA GLU A 12 -6.23 19.78 -16.16
C GLU A 12 -5.55 18.99 -15.02
N PRO A 13 -4.71 19.59 -14.14
CA PRO A 13 -4.09 18.83 -13.06
C PRO A 13 -5.09 18.30 -12.03
N ARG A 14 -6.20 19.02 -11.82
CA ARG A 14 -7.23 18.61 -10.84
C ARG A 14 -8.05 17.44 -11.37
N THR A 15 -8.40 17.47 -12.65
CA THR A 15 -9.15 16.37 -13.27
C THR A 15 -8.31 15.10 -13.32
N GLU A 16 -7.03 15.20 -13.71
CA GLU A 16 -6.12 14.05 -13.72
C GLU A 16 -5.90 13.49 -12.31
N SER A 17 -5.66 14.35 -11.31
CA SER A 17 -5.50 13.94 -9.92
C SER A 17 -6.75 13.27 -9.37
N TYR A 18 -7.94 13.81 -9.67
CA TYR A 18 -9.22 13.23 -9.28
C TYR A 18 -9.46 11.87 -9.93
N ILE A 19 -9.26 11.75 -11.25
CA ILE A 19 -9.39 10.49 -11.99
C ILE A 19 -8.43 9.45 -11.42
N ARG A 20 -7.18 9.85 -11.18
CA ARG A 20 -6.15 8.99 -10.62
C ARG A 20 -6.55 8.49 -9.23
N ALA A 21 -6.95 9.38 -8.33
CA ALA A 21 -7.42 9.04 -6.99
C ALA A 21 -8.63 8.09 -7.01
N GLN A 22 -9.60 8.35 -7.89
CA GLN A 22 -10.76 7.47 -8.08
C GLN A 22 -10.33 6.07 -8.56
N THR A 23 -9.37 6.01 -9.49
CA THR A 23 -8.80 4.75 -9.99
C THR A 23 -8.14 3.95 -8.86
N VAL A 24 -7.43 4.60 -7.94
CA VAL A 24 -6.84 3.92 -6.77
C VAL A 24 -7.92 3.31 -5.89
N VAL A 25 -8.98 4.07 -5.59
CA VAL A 25 -10.08 3.59 -4.74
C VAL A 25 -10.79 2.40 -5.39
N GLU A 26 -11.00 2.42 -6.70
CA GLU A 26 -11.59 1.31 -7.46
C GLU A 26 -10.69 0.06 -7.44
N GLN A 27 -9.38 0.23 -7.64
CA GLN A 27 -8.42 -0.88 -7.54
C GLN A 27 -8.37 -1.46 -6.13
N MET A 28 -8.34 -0.61 -5.10
CA MET A 28 -8.36 -1.05 -3.70
C MET A 28 -9.68 -1.71 -3.31
N SER A 29 -10.79 -1.29 -3.92
CA SER A 29 -12.10 -1.92 -3.74
C SER A 29 -12.16 -3.35 -4.30
N THR A 30 -11.34 -3.66 -5.30
CA THR A 30 -11.21 -5.02 -5.86
C THR A 30 -10.14 -5.83 -5.13
N LEU A 31 -9.01 -5.20 -4.79
CA LEU A 31 -7.89 -5.83 -4.10
C LEU A 31 -8.35 -6.37 -2.75
N VAL A 32 -9.03 -5.59 -1.93
CA VAL A 32 -9.35 -6.00 -0.56
C VAL A 32 -10.24 -7.26 -0.49
N PRO A 33 -11.34 -7.37 -1.26
CA PRO A 33 -12.06 -8.64 -1.37
C PRO A 33 -11.18 -9.78 -1.88
N SER A 34 -10.34 -9.53 -2.90
CA SER A 34 -9.47 -10.57 -3.47
C SER A 34 -8.39 -11.06 -2.51
N LEU A 35 -7.94 -10.21 -1.56
CA LEU A 35 -7.07 -10.62 -0.47
C LEU A 35 -7.75 -11.71 0.34
N ASN A 36 -9.00 -11.49 0.74
CA ASN A 36 -9.75 -12.47 1.54
C ASN A 36 -10.07 -13.76 0.75
N GLU A 37 -10.29 -13.66 -0.56
CA GLU A 37 -10.47 -14.82 -1.44
C GLU A 37 -9.15 -15.56 -1.70
N GLY A 38 -8.01 -14.88 -1.53
CA GLY A 38 -6.68 -15.45 -1.69
C GLY A 38 -6.29 -15.72 -3.14
N ASP A 39 -6.85 -15.00 -4.12
CA ASP A 39 -6.44 -15.15 -5.52
C ASP A 39 -5.09 -14.45 -5.77
N PRO A 40 -3.98 -15.20 -5.93
CA PRO A 40 -2.67 -14.61 -6.13
C PRO A 40 -2.56 -13.86 -7.46
N LEU A 41 -3.37 -14.18 -8.47
CA LEU A 41 -3.30 -13.52 -9.78
C LEU A 41 -3.79 -12.07 -9.70
N VAL A 42 -4.85 -11.80 -8.93
CA VAL A 42 -5.36 -10.44 -8.73
C VAL A 42 -4.33 -9.60 -7.98
N VAL A 43 -3.72 -10.16 -6.93
CA VAL A 43 -2.64 -9.52 -6.19
C VAL A 43 -1.47 -9.19 -7.11
N LEU A 44 -1.01 -10.15 -7.90
CA LEU A 44 0.12 -9.95 -8.83
C LEU A 44 -0.20 -8.94 -9.94
N ALA A 45 -1.42 -8.95 -10.46
CA ALA A 45 -1.87 -8.00 -11.47
C ALA A 45 -1.88 -6.57 -10.89
N PHE A 46 -2.47 -6.38 -9.70
CA PHE A 46 -2.45 -5.10 -9.00
C PHE A 46 -1.02 -4.58 -8.78
N LEU A 47 -0.15 -5.41 -8.19
CA LEU A 47 1.25 -5.05 -7.89
C LEU A 47 2.05 -4.69 -9.15
N SER A 48 1.69 -5.26 -10.30
CA SER A 48 2.35 -4.96 -11.57
C SER A 48 1.94 -3.61 -12.17
N THR A 49 0.77 -3.06 -11.81
CA THR A 49 0.20 -1.88 -12.51
C THR A 49 -0.08 -0.67 -11.61
N TYR A 50 -0.18 -0.84 -10.29
CA TYR A 50 -0.67 0.22 -9.41
C TYR A 50 0.16 1.52 -9.49
N ARG A 51 1.47 1.43 -9.78
CA ARG A 51 2.36 2.60 -9.89
C ARG A 51 1.97 3.58 -11.00
N SER A 52 1.20 3.14 -11.98
CA SER A 52 0.65 4.04 -13.00
C SER A 52 -0.30 5.10 -12.42
N CYS A 53 -0.92 4.81 -11.27
CA CYS A 53 -1.94 5.65 -10.66
C CYS A 53 -1.69 5.97 -9.18
N THR A 54 -0.77 5.31 -8.48
CA THR A 54 -0.57 5.57 -7.06
C THR A 54 0.86 5.30 -6.60
N THR A 55 1.17 5.67 -5.36
CA THR A 55 2.48 5.46 -4.75
C THR A 55 2.42 4.33 -3.72
N PRO A 56 3.55 3.69 -3.39
CA PRO A 56 3.59 2.66 -2.35
C PRO A 56 3.02 3.16 -1.02
N LEU A 57 3.35 4.39 -0.62
CA LEU A 57 2.80 5.00 0.59
C LEU A 57 1.28 5.12 0.56
N GLN A 58 0.69 5.50 -0.57
CA GLN A 58 -0.77 5.62 -0.69
C GLN A 58 -1.47 4.26 -0.60
N VAL A 59 -0.90 3.22 -1.21
CA VAL A 59 -1.44 1.85 -1.09
C VAL A 59 -1.35 1.38 0.36
N LEU A 60 -0.22 1.60 1.04
CA LEU A 60 -0.07 1.27 2.46
C LEU A 60 -1.07 2.03 3.33
N ASP A 61 -1.26 3.33 3.11
CA ASP A 61 -2.21 4.16 3.87
C ASP A 61 -3.64 3.63 3.72
N LEU A 62 -4.05 3.32 2.49
CA LEU A 62 -5.39 2.75 2.22
C LEU A 62 -5.58 1.37 2.87
N LEU A 63 -4.56 0.51 2.85
CA LEU A 63 -4.61 -0.78 3.55
C LEU A 63 -4.70 -0.58 5.05
N PHE A 64 -3.82 0.24 5.64
CA PHE A 64 -3.68 0.36 7.07
C PHE A 64 -4.84 1.12 7.72
N VAL A 65 -5.44 2.09 7.02
CA VAL A 65 -6.69 2.73 7.46
C VAL A 65 -7.82 1.70 7.51
N ARG A 66 -7.92 0.82 6.50
CA ARG A 66 -8.96 -0.21 6.46
C ARG A 66 -8.75 -1.30 7.52
N TYR A 67 -7.51 -1.61 7.82
CA TYR A 67 -7.10 -2.65 8.78
C TYR A 67 -6.55 -2.04 10.08
N ALA A 68 -7.07 -0.89 10.53
CA ALA A 68 -6.59 -0.19 11.73
C ALA A 68 -7.14 -0.77 13.05
N TYR A 69 -8.14 -1.66 12.98
CA TYR A 69 -8.84 -2.18 14.14
C TYR A 69 -9.01 -3.69 14.02
N PHE A 70 -8.35 -4.41 14.93
CA PHE A 70 -8.51 -5.85 15.10
C PHE A 70 -8.95 -6.14 16.53
N SER A 71 -9.93 -7.02 16.69
CA SER A 71 -10.32 -7.59 17.96
C SER A 71 -9.31 -8.68 18.36
N PRO A 72 -8.75 -8.64 19.58
CA PRO A 72 -7.67 -9.55 20.00
C PRO A 72 -8.07 -11.04 20.08
N TYR A 73 -9.37 -11.34 20.08
CA TYR A 73 -9.89 -12.70 20.20
C TYR A 73 -10.73 -13.15 18.99
N SER A 74 -10.74 -12.36 17.91
CA SER A 74 -11.46 -12.67 16.68
C SER A 74 -10.60 -13.57 15.79
N LYS A 75 -11.12 -14.77 15.46
CA LYS A 75 -10.43 -15.69 14.55
C LYS A 75 -10.41 -15.12 13.12
N GLU A 76 -11.48 -14.43 12.76
CA GLU A 76 -11.64 -13.74 11.49
C GLU A 76 -10.55 -12.67 11.35
N ASP A 77 -10.28 -11.90 12.40
CA ASP A 77 -9.23 -10.86 12.38
C ASP A 77 -7.82 -11.47 12.29
N GLU A 78 -7.58 -12.62 12.93
CA GLU A 78 -6.32 -13.34 12.76
C GLU A 78 -6.13 -13.86 11.32
N GLN A 79 -7.20 -14.32 10.67
CA GLN A 79 -7.16 -14.70 9.26
C GLN A 79 -6.88 -13.50 8.35
N VAL A 80 -7.53 -12.35 8.62
CA VAL A 80 -7.29 -11.10 7.88
C VAL A 80 -5.87 -10.62 8.07
N LYS A 81 -5.33 -10.65 9.29
CA LYS A 81 -3.93 -10.35 9.57
C LYS A 81 -3.00 -11.26 8.76
N SER A 82 -3.19 -12.57 8.80
CA SER A 82 -2.35 -13.51 8.04
C SER A 82 -2.37 -13.18 6.55
N THR A 83 -3.55 -12.91 6.01
CA THR A 83 -3.75 -12.58 4.60
C THR A 83 -3.05 -11.29 4.21
N LEU A 84 -3.21 -10.25 5.04
CA LEU A 84 -2.55 -8.96 4.83
C LEU A 84 -1.03 -9.11 4.90
N CYS A 85 -0.50 -9.91 5.83
CA CYS A 85 0.94 -10.17 5.90
C CYS A 85 1.45 -10.87 4.65
N SER A 86 0.76 -11.92 4.18
CA SER A 86 1.13 -12.62 2.94
C SER A 86 1.10 -11.69 1.71
N PHE A 87 0.12 -10.80 1.62
CA PHE A 87 0.10 -9.78 0.57
C PHE A 87 1.33 -8.86 0.62
N LEU A 88 1.64 -8.33 1.80
CA LEU A 88 2.77 -7.43 1.99
C LEU A 88 4.11 -8.14 1.73
N GLU A 89 4.23 -9.42 2.07
CA GLU A 89 5.37 -10.27 1.71
C GLU A 89 5.53 -10.39 0.19
N ILE A 90 4.46 -10.76 -0.52
CA ILE A 90 4.45 -10.86 -1.99
C ILE A 90 4.82 -9.51 -2.60
N TRP A 91 4.30 -8.41 -2.05
CA TRP A 91 4.63 -7.07 -2.53
C TRP A 91 6.11 -6.74 -2.33
N MET A 92 6.67 -6.96 -1.14
CA MET A 92 8.10 -6.75 -0.89
C MET A 92 9.01 -7.64 -1.76
N ASP A 93 8.55 -8.82 -2.16
CA ASP A 93 9.30 -9.73 -3.04
C ASP A 93 9.20 -9.34 -4.51
N LYS A 94 8.01 -8.95 -4.96
CA LYS A 94 7.72 -8.57 -6.34
C LYS A 94 8.33 -7.22 -6.69
N ASN A 95 8.32 -6.30 -5.73
CA ASN A 95 8.67 -4.90 -5.90
C ASN A 95 9.55 -4.39 -4.75
N PRO A 96 10.74 -4.99 -4.54
CA PRO A 96 11.64 -4.60 -3.45
C PRO A 96 12.04 -3.12 -3.52
N GLU A 97 12.09 -2.53 -4.71
CA GLU A 97 12.41 -1.12 -4.95
C GLU A 97 11.51 -0.15 -4.18
N ASP A 98 10.27 -0.52 -3.85
CA ASP A 98 9.37 0.35 -3.08
C ASP A 98 9.77 0.48 -1.61
N PHE A 99 10.57 -0.45 -1.10
CA PHE A 99 10.93 -0.54 0.31
C PHE A 99 12.44 -0.43 0.53
N CYS A 100 13.23 -0.57 -0.52
CA CYS A 100 14.69 -0.63 -0.47
C CYS A 100 15.38 0.63 -1.02
N ASP A 101 14.65 1.69 -1.40
CA ASP A 101 15.27 2.94 -1.85
C ASP A 101 15.88 3.71 -0.66
N PRO A 102 17.22 3.84 -0.56
CA PRO A 102 17.85 4.58 0.53
C PRO A 102 17.50 6.07 0.55
N SER A 103 17.07 6.62 -0.60
CA SER A 103 16.65 8.03 -0.72
C SER A 103 15.26 8.26 -0.14
N ASP A 104 14.42 7.22 -0.07
CA ASP A 104 13.07 7.27 0.48
C ASP A 104 12.74 6.00 1.28
N LEU A 105 13.05 6.04 2.58
CA LEU A 105 12.71 4.97 3.51
C LEU A 105 11.30 5.10 4.12
N PHE A 106 10.47 6.07 3.69
CA PHE A 106 9.14 6.27 4.27
C PHE A 106 8.22 5.04 4.14
N PRO A 107 8.10 4.38 2.97
CA PRO A 107 7.26 3.18 2.83
C PRO A 107 7.67 2.07 3.82
N LEU A 108 8.97 1.81 3.93
CA LEU A 108 9.49 0.79 4.84
C LEU A 108 9.28 1.16 6.32
N LYS A 109 9.53 2.41 6.70
CA LYS A 109 9.28 2.91 8.07
C LYS A 109 7.82 2.80 8.44
N TYR A 110 6.92 3.14 7.51
CA TYR A 110 5.49 3.09 7.73
C TYR A 110 4.99 1.65 7.88
N LEU A 111 5.43 0.75 6.98
CA LEU A 111 5.18 -0.69 7.08
C LEU A 111 5.66 -1.27 8.42
N LYS A 112 6.92 -1.01 8.81
CA LYS A 112 7.48 -1.47 10.09
C LYS A 112 6.69 -0.94 11.28
N GLY A 113 6.27 0.33 11.24
CA GLY A 113 5.46 0.96 12.29
C GLY A 113 4.13 0.23 12.48
N TYR A 114 3.40 0.00 11.38
CA TYR A 114 2.14 -0.74 11.40
C TYR A 114 2.32 -2.17 11.92
N LEU A 115 3.28 -2.92 11.37
CA LEU A 115 3.53 -4.31 11.79
C LEU A 115 3.92 -4.41 13.26
N THR A 116 4.64 -3.44 13.81
CA THR A 116 5.03 -3.45 15.23
C THR A 116 3.83 -3.30 16.17
N VAL A 117 2.81 -2.54 15.77
CA VAL A 117 1.62 -2.29 16.59
C VAL A 117 0.59 -3.40 16.43
N TYR A 118 0.27 -3.77 15.20
CA TYR A 118 -0.89 -4.62 14.90
C TYR A 118 -0.54 -6.09 14.69
N MET A 119 0.70 -6.38 14.28
CA MET A 119 1.12 -7.71 13.83
C MET A 119 2.56 -8.05 14.27
N PRO A 120 2.92 -7.87 15.56
CA PRO A 120 4.31 -7.99 16.00
C PRO A 120 4.90 -9.40 15.86
N HIS A 121 4.05 -10.41 15.74
CA HIS A 121 4.42 -11.83 15.61
C HIS A 121 4.56 -12.30 14.16
N CYS A 122 4.18 -11.49 13.17
CA CYS A 122 4.37 -11.85 11.77
C CYS A 122 5.86 -11.80 11.41
N ASP A 123 6.37 -12.79 10.68
CA ASP A 123 7.77 -12.86 10.25
C ASP A 123 8.19 -11.64 9.42
N LEU A 124 7.25 -11.08 8.65
CA LEU A 124 7.42 -9.81 7.96
C LEU A 124 7.84 -8.66 8.88
N SER A 125 7.40 -8.65 10.14
CA SER A 125 7.81 -7.64 11.14
C SER A 125 9.32 -7.71 11.40
N VAL A 126 9.87 -8.91 11.51
CA VAL A 126 11.32 -9.13 11.67
C VAL A 126 12.06 -8.73 10.40
N ARG A 127 11.54 -9.12 9.23
CA ARG A 127 12.10 -8.76 7.92
C ARG A 127 12.16 -7.24 7.72
N ALA A 128 11.08 -6.52 7.99
CA ALA A 128 11.00 -5.07 7.85
C ALA A 128 11.96 -4.34 8.81
N LYS A 129 12.05 -4.81 10.06
CA LYS A 129 13.02 -4.28 11.04
C LYS A 129 14.46 -4.47 10.56
N ARG A 130 14.83 -5.69 10.14
CA ARG A 130 16.16 -6.01 9.64
C ARG A 130 16.52 -5.18 8.41
N LEU A 131 15.61 -5.09 7.45
CA LEU A 131 15.82 -4.32 6.23
C LEU A 131 16.06 -2.84 6.54
N LEU A 132 15.27 -2.26 7.45
CA LEU A 132 15.45 -0.85 7.82
C LEU A 132 16.81 -0.61 8.48
N THR A 133 17.24 -1.50 9.39
CA THR A 133 18.58 -1.43 10.02
C THR A 133 19.73 -1.56 9.02
N GLN A 134 19.51 -2.18 7.86
CA GLN A 134 20.56 -2.31 6.82
C GLN A 134 20.67 -1.07 5.92
N LEU A 135 19.61 -0.26 5.83
CA LEU A 135 19.53 0.89 4.93
C LEU A 135 19.76 2.24 5.64
N GLU A 136 19.72 2.25 6.98
CA GLU A 136 20.05 3.41 7.84
C GLU A 136 21.49 3.35 8.36
#